data_AF-A0A929ENP6-F1
#
_entry.id   AF-A0A929ENP6-F1
#
_cell.length_a   1.000
_cell.length_b   1.000
_cell.length_c   1.000
_cell.angle_alpha   90.00
_cell.angle_beta   90.00
_cell.angle_gamma   90.00
#
_symmetry.space_group_name_H-M   'P 1'
#
loop_
_entity.id
_entity.type
_entity.pdbx_description
1 polymer ?
#
loop_
_entity_poly.entity_id
_entity_poly.type
_entity_poly.pdbx_seq_one_letter_code
_entity_poly.pdbx_strand_id
1 'polypeptide(L)'
;MEILKGIDLGARLNIDAFREAVSRHAAYVWIGLFILALSVFMLITNAIAVKSESRLAQREGELEGFYALASEYKRDMASIGHLREKLLRQGDNNSVGAVIEEIGAGIGLSKKITSFKPLADGLVNGYMERGVQVEIEGVTLNQAVNLLYKIKGYKNLLLIRDFSMKNHFRNPDKLDIMLQVILITTAAGT
;
A
#
# COMPACT_ATOMS: atom_id res chain seq x y z
N MET A 1 103.07 -32.36 -16.90
CA MET A 1 101.95 -32.65 -15.98
C MET A 1 101.19 -31.34 -15.81
N GLU A 2 100.64 -30.88 -16.93
CA GLU A 2 99.98 -29.59 -17.13
C GLU A 2 98.64 -29.92 -17.75
N ILE A 3 97.54 -29.84 -17.02
CA ILE A 3 96.21 -29.37 -17.46
C ILE A 3 95.43 -29.23 -16.14
N LEU A 4 95.04 -28.00 -15.75
CA LEU A 4 93.92 -27.63 -14.84
C LEU A 4 94.19 -26.29 -14.15
N LYS A 5 94.41 -25.24 -14.96
CA LYS A 5 94.36 -23.85 -14.48
C LYS A 5 93.90 -22.95 -15.63
N GLY A 6 92.64 -23.07 -16.04
CA GLY A 6 92.13 -22.31 -17.18
C GLY A 6 90.66 -22.47 -17.54
N ILE A 7 89.80 -22.93 -16.61
CA ILE A 7 88.36 -23.10 -16.88
C ILE A 7 87.55 -22.30 -15.86
N ASP A 8 87.86 -21.02 -15.67
CA ASP A 8 86.97 -20.14 -14.90
C ASP A 8 87.20 -18.65 -15.20
N LEU A 9 86.94 -18.21 -16.43
CA LEU A 9 86.89 -16.75 -16.71
C LEU A 9 85.98 -16.31 -17.88
N GLY A 10 85.27 -17.22 -18.56
CA GLY A 10 84.41 -16.89 -19.71
C GLY A 10 82.89 -16.94 -19.47
N ALA A 11 82.42 -17.61 -18.41
CA ALA A 11 80.98 -17.88 -18.22
C ALA A 11 80.25 -16.86 -17.33
N ARG A 12 80.98 -15.99 -16.62
CA ARG A 12 80.38 -14.99 -15.70
C ARG A 12 80.06 -13.65 -16.37
N LEU A 13 80.54 -13.37 -17.57
CA LEU A 13 80.34 -12.09 -18.25
C LEU A 13 79.12 -12.03 -19.20
N ASN A 14 78.39 -13.14 -19.39
CA ASN A 14 77.29 -13.20 -20.36
C ASN A 14 75.88 -13.35 -19.74
N ILE A 15 75.76 -13.62 -18.44
CA ILE A 15 74.44 -13.72 -17.79
C ILE A 15 73.90 -12.32 -17.48
N ASP A 16 74.76 -11.39 -17.07
CA ASP A 16 74.35 -10.02 -16.77
C ASP A 16 74.05 -9.20 -18.04
N ALA A 17 74.82 -9.38 -19.10
CA ALA A 17 74.56 -8.75 -20.41
C ALA A 17 73.26 -9.26 -21.07
N PHE A 18 72.97 -10.56 -20.94
CA PHE A 18 71.72 -11.15 -21.45
C PHE A 18 70.51 -10.73 -20.60
N ARG A 19 70.66 -10.63 -19.27
CA ARG A 19 69.65 -10.10 -18.36
C ARG A 19 69.35 -8.62 -18.64
N GLU A 20 70.35 -7.83 -18.99
CA GLU A 20 70.19 -6.41 -19.32
C GLU A 20 69.51 -6.21 -20.69
N ALA A 21 69.85 -7.00 -21.71
CA ALA A 21 69.18 -6.96 -23.02
C ALA A 21 67.72 -7.45 -22.95
N VAL A 22 67.47 -8.53 -22.20
CA VAL A 22 66.10 -9.04 -21.96
C VAL A 22 65.28 -8.05 -21.13
N SER A 23 65.89 -7.32 -20.18
CA SER A 23 65.15 -6.34 -19.36
C SER A 23 64.58 -5.17 -20.18
N ARG A 24 65.31 -4.69 -21.19
CA ARG A 24 64.87 -3.58 -22.05
C ARG A 24 63.71 -4.02 -22.95
N HIS A 25 63.77 -5.21 -23.52
CA HIS A 25 62.68 -5.75 -24.34
C HIS A 25 61.49 -6.25 -23.50
N ALA A 26 61.74 -6.79 -22.31
CA ALA A 26 60.70 -7.13 -21.35
C ALA A 26 59.94 -5.88 -20.89
N ALA A 27 60.62 -4.74 -20.71
CA ALA A 27 59.96 -3.48 -20.37
C ALA A 27 58.95 -3.06 -21.45
N TYR A 28 59.29 -3.17 -22.75
CA TYR A 28 58.34 -2.86 -23.83
C TYR A 28 57.16 -3.83 -23.90
N VAL A 29 57.39 -5.12 -23.63
CA VAL A 29 56.30 -6.11 -23.56
C VAL A 29 55.36 -5.82 -22.39
N TRP A 30 55.90 -5.46 -21.22
CA TRP A 30 55.10 -5.07 -20.05
C TRP A 30 54.35 -3.77 -20.27
N ILE A 31 54.96 -2.76 -20.91
CA ILE A 31 54.30 -1.50 -21.28
C ILE A 31 53.18 -1.77 -22.30
N GLY A 32 53.42 -2.60 -23.31
CA GLY A 32 52.41 -2.99 -24.28
C GLY A 32 51.24 -3.73 -23.64
N LEU A 33 51.51 -4.67 -22.74
CA LEU A 33 50.48 -5.38 -21.97
C LEU A 33 49.70 -4.42 -21.07
N PHE A 34 50.37 -3.45 -20.45
CA PHE A 34 49.76 -2.44 -19.61
C PHE A 34 48.83 -1.51 -20.41
N ILE A 35 49.27 -1.06 -21.59
CA ILE A 35 48.45 -0.25 -22.50
C ILE A 35 47.25 -1.05 -23.01
N LEU A 36 47.44 -2.32 -23.36
CA LEU A 36 46.35 -3.21 -23.78
C LEU A 36 45.33 -3.40 -22.64
N ALA A 37 45.81 -3.64 -21.42
CA ALA A 37 44.97 -3.77 -20.23
C ALA A 37 44.20 -2.48 -19.94
N LEU A 38 44.83 -1.32 -20.08
CA LEU A 38 44.17 -0.01 -19.94
C LEU A 38 43.11 0.22 -21.02
N SER A 39 43.39 -0.17 -22.27
CA SER A 39 42.46 -0.01 -23.38
C SER A 39 41.22 -0.91 -23.22
N VAL A 40 41.42 -2.16 -22.78
CA VAL A 40 40.34 -3.09 -22.42
C VAL A 40 39.54 -2.56 -21.23
N PHE A 41 40.23 -2.05 -20.20
CA PHE A 41 39.59 -1.45 -19.03
C PHE A 41 38.72 -0.25 -19.42
N MET A 42 39.21 0.62 -20.30
CA MET A 42 38.47 1.79 -20.79
C MET A 42 37.22 1.39 -21.59
N LEU A 43 37.31 0.36 -22.46
CA LEU A 43 36.15 -0.15 -23.19
C LEU A 43 35.10 -0.77 -22.28
N ILE A 44 35.51 -1.50 -21.24
CA ILE A 44 34.59 -2.09 -20.25
C ILE A 44 33.87 -0.98 -19.47
N THR A 45 34.59 0.05 -19.01
CA THR A 45 33.97 1.17 -18.27
C THR A 45 32.97 1.96 -19.11
N ASN A 46 33.29 2.27 -20.37
CA ASN A 46 32.37 2.96 -21.28
C ASN A 46 31.13 2.12 -21.63
N ALA A 47 31.29 0.81 -21.84
CA ALA A 47 30.17 -0.09 -22.12
C ALA A 47 29.22 -0.23 -20.91
N ILE A 48 29.74 -0.15 -19.69
CA ILE A 48 28.94 -0.17 -18.46
C ILE A 48 28.24 1.19 -18.25
N ALA A 49 28.91 2.31 -18.54
CA ALA A 49 28.35 3.66 -18.40
C ALA A 49 27.15 3.91 -19.36
N VAL A 50 27.25 3.50 -20.62
CA VAL A 50 26.14 3.62 -21.59
C VAL A 50 24.94 2.72 -21.22
N LYS A 51 25.20 1.61 -20.52
CA LYS A 51 24.17 0.68 -20.05
C LYS A 51 23.53 1.11 -18.72
N SER A 52 24.10 2.06 -17.99
CA SER A 52 23.51 2.60 -16.77
C SER A 52 22.54 3.75 -17.02
N GLU A 53 22.77 4.60 -18.04
CA GLU A 53 21.84 5.68 -18.40
C GLU A 53 20.49 5.14 -18.93
N SER A 54 20.53 4.08 -19.74
CA SER A 54 19.31 3.42 -20.26
C SER A 54 18.48 2.70 -19.19
N ARG A 55 19.08 2.36 -18.04
CA ARG A 55 18.38 1.76 -16.90
C ARG A 55 17.79 2.80 -15.94
N LEU A 56 18.29 4.03 -15.96
CA LEU A 56 17.76 5.12 -15.14
C LEU A 56 16.48 5.71 -15.76
N ALA A 57 16.46 5.90 -17.08
CA ALA A 57 15.27 6.38 -17.79
C ALA A 57 14.05 5.42 -17.70
N GLN A 58 14.28 4.10 -17.65
CA GLN A 58 13.20 3.12 -17.43
C GLN A 58 12.70 3.09 -15.98
N ARG A 59 13.53 3.45 -15.00
CA ARG A 59 13.14 3.52 -13.58
C ARG A 59 12.33 4.77 -13.26
N GLU A 60 12.53 5.86 -14.00
CA GLU A 60 11.80 7.12 -13.82
C GLU A 60 10.35 7.04 -14.35
N GLY A 61 10.11 6.33 -15.45
CA GLY A 61 8.75 6.09 -15.98
C GLY A 61 7.88 5.17 -15.09
N GLU A 62 8.49 4.25 -14.33
CA GLU A 62 7.79 3.41 -13.34
C GLU A 62 7.45 4.18 -12.05
N LEU A 63 8.18 5.26 -11.75
CA LEU A 63 7.98 6.07 -10.55
C LEU A 63 6.73 6.95 -10.65
N GLU A 64 6.43 7.54 -11.81
CA GLU A 64 5.19 8.33 -11.98
C GLU A 64 3.92 7.48 -11.80
N GLY A 65 3.93 6.25 -12.33
CA GLY A 65 2.84 5.28 -12.11
C GLY A 65 2.72 4.87 -10.63
N PHE A 66 3.86 4.71 -9.94
CA PHE A 66 3.87 4.39 -8.51
C PHE A 66 3.38 5.56 -7.65
N TYR A 67 3.73 6.81 -7.97
CA TYR A 67 3.24 7.99 -7.24
C TYR A 67 1.75 8.26 -7.52
N ALA A 68 1.28 8.06 -8.74
CA ALA A 68 -0.14 8.14 -9.07
C ALA A 68 -0.94 7.10 -8.26
N LEU A 69 -0.52 5.83 -8.29
CA LEU A 69 -1.17 4.75 -7.54
C LEU A 69 -1.04 4.93 -6.03
N ALA A 70 0.10 5.43 -5.53
CA ALA A 70 0.28 5.75 -4.12
C ALA A 70 -0.56 6.96 -3.68
N SER A 71 -0.80 7.93 -4.57
CA SER A 71 -1.67 9.07 -4.30
C SER A 71 -3.15 8.66 -4.27
N GLU A 72 -3.54 7.73 -5.13
CA GLU A 72 -4.87 7.12 -5.14
C GLU A 72 -5.07 6.27 -3.88
N TYR A 73 -4.10 5.41 -3.54
CA TYR A 73 -4.10 4.64 -2.29
C TYR A 73 -4.13 5.54 -1.04
N LYS A 74 -3.37 6.64 -1.02
CA LYS A 74 -3.40 7.62 0.09
C LYS A 74 -4.73 8.36 0.18
N ARG A 75 -5.38 8.65 -0.95
CA ARG A 75 -6.71 9.28 -1.00
C ARG A 75 -7.79 8.33 -0.49
N ASP A 76 -7.68 7.05 -0.83
CA ASP A 76 -8.55 6.00 -0.32
C ASP A 76 -8.30 5.75 1.17
N MET A 77 -7.03 5.75 1.61
CA MET A 77 -6.66 5.67 3.03
C MET A 77 -7.10 6.88 3.86
N ALA A 78 -7.10 8.09 3.29
CA ALA A 78 -7.65 9.27 3.95
C ALA A 78 -9.17 9.11 4.19
N SER A 79 -9.87 8.48 3.25
CA SER A 79 -11.29 8.12 3.40
C SER A 79 -11.51 7.06 4.50
N ILE A 80 -10.53 6.17 4.70
CA ILE A 80 -10.51 5.17 5.78
C ILE A 80 -10.11 5.78 7.14
N GLY A 81 -9.33 6.86 7.16
CA GLY A 81 -8.91 7.56 8.38
C GLY A 81 -10.10 8.00 9.24
N HIS A 82 -11.13 8.57 8.62
CA HIS A 82 -12.37 8.97 9.31
C HIS A 82 -13.17 7.75 9.83
N LEU A 83 -13.14 6.62 9.13
CA LEU A 83 -13.77 5.37 9.60
C LEU A 83 -13.04 4.81 10.82
N ARG A 84 -11.69 4.86 10.81
CA ARG A 84 -10.85 4.44 11.95
C ARG A 84 -11.07 5.33 13.17
N GLU A 85 -11.21 6.64 12.96
CA GLU A 85 -11.52 7.58 14.04
C GLU A 85 -12.91 7.30 14.65
N LYS A 86 -13.92 7.00 13.83
CA LYS A 86 -15.26 6.58 14.30
C LYS A 86 -15.25 5.24 15.04
N LEU A 87 -14.37 4.31 14.67
CA LEU A 87 -14.17 3.04 15.40
C LEU A 87 -13.55 3.25 16.79
N LEU A 88 -12.61 4.20 16.90
CA LEU A 88 -11.94 4.54 18.16
C LEU A 88 -12.80 5.41 19.09
N ARG A 89 -13.72 6.20 18.51
CA ARG A 89 -14.79 6.88 19.24
C ARG A 89 -15.89 5.86 19.58
N GLN A 90 -15.56 4.88 20.44
CA GLN A 90 -16.53 3.99 21.10
C GLN A 90 -17.49 4.85 21.93
N GLY A 91 -18.52 5.40 21.28
CA GLY A 91 -19.55 6.19 21.93
C GLY A 91 -20.57 5.27 22.58
N ASP A 92 -20.37 5.02 23.87
CA ASP A 92 -21.25 4.44 24.88
C ASP A 92 -21.98 3.14 24.51
N ASN A 93 -22.28 2.32 25.52
CA ASN A 93 -22.99 1.03 25.43
C ASN A 93 -24.45 1.11 24.89
N ASN A 94 -24.79 2.12 24.10
CA ASN A 94 -26.12 2.27 23.52
C ASN A 94 -26.37 1.18 22.47
N SER A 95 -27.54 0.54 22.56
CA SER A 95 -27.99 -0.43 21.58
C SER A 95 -28.17 0.23 20.21
N VAL A 96 -27.96 -0.53 19.13
CA VAL A 96 -28.12 -0.01 17.75
C VAL A 96 -29.53 0.54 17.52
N GLY A 97 -30.54 -0.09 18.13
CA GLY A 97 -31.91 0.39 18.12
C GLY A 97 -32.06 1.78 18.73
N ALA A 98 -31.47 2.03 19.90
CA ALA A 98 -31.51 3.34 20.56
C ALA A 98 -30.84 4.44 19.72
N VAL A 99 -29.75 4.11 19.02
CA VAL A 99 -29.09 5.04 18.08
C VAL A 99 -30.00 5.40 16.90
N ILE A 100 -30.68 4.42 16.30
CA ILE A 100 -31.61 4.68 15.20
C ILE A 100 -32.84 5.47 15.68
N GLU A 101 -33.31 5.20 16.90
CA GLU A 101 -34.41 5.95 17.50
C GLU A 101 -34.03 7.41 17.77
N GLU A 102 -32.82 7.67 18.28
CA GLU A 102 -32.29 9.03 18.45
C GLU A 102 -32.20 9.78 17.11
N ILE A 103 -31.64 9.12 16.09
CA ILE A 103 -31.57 9.69 14.74
C ILE A 103 -32.98 9.98 14.20
N GLY A 104 -33.90 9.03 14.35
CA GLY A 104 -35.29 9.14 13.93
C GLY A 104 -36.03 10.27 14.64
N ALA A 105 -35.79 10.47 15.93
CA ALA A 105 -36.35 11.57 16.71
C ALA A 105 -35.91 12.93 16.16
N GLY A 106 -34.63 13.07 15.80
CA GLY A 106 -34.09 14.30 15.22
C GLY A 106 -34.69 14.71 13.87
N ILE A 107 -35.40 13.82 13.17
CA ILE A 107 -36.03 14.08 11.86
C ILE A 107 -37.54 13.81 11.85
N GLY A 108 -38.16 13.66 13.02
CA GLY A 108 -39.60 13.47 13.16
C GLY A 108 -40.12 12.11 12.66
N LEU A 109 -39.28 11.06 12.72
CA LEU A 109 -39.62 9.70 12.33
C LEU A 109 -39.96 8.77 13.50
N SER A 110 -39.77 9.16 14.77
CA SER A 110 -39.99 8.26 15.92
C SER A 110 -41.35 7.57 15.92
N LYS A 111 -42.42 8.30 15.57
CA LYS A 111 -43.79 7.76 15.53
C LYS A 111 -44.09 6.90 14.29
N LYS A 112 -43.17 6.86 13.33
CA LYS A 112 -43.30 6.13 12.06
C LYS A 112 -42.49 4.84 12.04
N ILE A 113 -41.62 4.64 13.03
CA ILE A 113 -40.88 3.39 13.21
C ILE A 113 -41.87 2.35 13.73
N THR A 114 -42.11 1.30 12.95
CA THR A 114 -43.12 0.29 13.23
C THR A 114 -42.53 -0.97 13.85
N SER A 115 -41.26 -1.29 13.55
CA SER A 115 -40.61 -2.49 14.06
C SER A 115 -39.11 -2.32 14.24
N PHE A 116 -38.58 -2.94 15.30
CA PHE A 116 -37.16 -3.21 15.50
C PHE A 116 -36.97 -4.71 15.65
N LYS A 117 -36.19 -5.32 14.75
CA LYS A 117 -35.84 -6.73 14.77
C LYS A 117 -34.33 -6.85 14.95
N PRO A 118 -33.84 -7.24 16.14
CA PRO A 118 -32.41 -7.49 16.35
C PRO A 118 -31.91 -8.56 15.38
N LEU A 119 -30.72 -8.33 14.80
CA LEU A 119 -30.01 -9.32 14.01
C LEU A 119 -29.03 -10.07 14.92
N ALA A 120 -28.61 -11.26 14.53
CA ALA A 120 -27.63 -12.02 15.29
C ALA A 120 -26.31 -11.24 15.40
N ASP A 121 -25.81 -11.09 16.63
CA ASP A 121 -24.51 -10.50 16.87
C ASP A 121 -23.41 -11.44 16.37
N GLY A 122 -22.40 -10.88 15.69
CA GLY A 122 -21.33 -11.64 15.06
C GLY A 122 -19.96 -11.12 15.48
N LEU A 123 -19.02 -12.04 15.75
CA LEU A 123 -17.62 -11.70 15.88
C LEU A 123 -16.93 -11.92 14.53
N VAL A 124 -16.51 -10.86 13.86
CA VAL A 124 -15.85 -10.92 12.55
C VAL A 124 -14.52 -10.20 12.63
N ASN A 125 -13.42 -10.91 12.40
CA ASN A 125 -12.06 -10.35 12.34
C ASN A 125 -11.67 -9.49 13.57
N GLY A 126 -12.10 -9.87 14.78
CA GLY A 126 -11.82 -9.14 16.02
C GLY A 126 -12.73 -7.93 16.29
N TYR A 127 -13.76 -7.73 15.48
CA TYR A 127 -14.81 -6.74 15.69
C TYR A 127 -16.12 -7.43 16.06
N MET A 128 -16.88 -6.80 16.94
CA MET A 128 -18.24 -7.22 17.29
C MET A 128 -19.22 -6.41 16.43
N GLU A 129 -19.92 -7.11 15.54
CA GLU A 129 -21.03 -6.60 14.75
C GLU A 129 -22.33 -6.80 15.52
N ARG A 130 -23.01 -5.71 15.85
CA ARG A 130 -24.39 -5.76 16.37
C ARG A 130 -25.33 -5.18 15.34
N GLY A 131 -26.36 -5.93 14.96
CA GLY A 131 -27.26 -5.52 13.88
C GLY A 131 -28.70 -5.33 14.34
N VAL A 132 -29.43 -4.45 13.67
CA VAL A 132 -30.88 -4.32 13.82
C VAL A 132 -31.51 -4.02 12.47
N GLN A 133 -32.63 -4.68 12.20
CA GLN A 133 -33.52 -4.35 11.11
C GLN A 133 -34.63 -3.45 11.62
N VAL A 134 -34.89 -2.35 10.92
CA VAL A 134 -35.88 -1.35 11.28
C VAL A 134 -36.85 -1.18 10.12
N GLU A 135 -38.14 -1.18 10.44
CA GLU A 135 -39.22 -0.90 9.50
C GLU A 135 -39.85 0.45 9.84
N ILE A 136 -40.04 1.29 8.83
CA ILE A 136 -40.56 2.65 8.98
C ILE A 136 -41.61 2.88 7.88
N GLU A 137 -42.82 3.26 8.26
CA GLU A 137 -43.93 3.40 7.32
C GLU A 137 -44.36 4.85 7.11
N GLY A 138 -44.90 5.14 5.93
CA GLY A 138 -45.52 6.43 5.65
C GLY A 138 -44.54 7.62 5.64
N VAL A 139 -43.29 7.40 5.24
CA VAL A 139 -42.26 8.46 5.18
C VAL A 139 -42.26 9.17 3.83
N THR A 140 -41.77 10.41 3.78
CA THR A 140 -41.52 11.10 2.51
C THR A 140 -40.12 10.76 2.00
N LEU A 141 -39.89 10.93 0.69
CA LEU A 141 -38.55 10.74 0.11
C LEU A 141 -37.50 11.63 0.79
N ASN A 142 -37.84 12.88 1.12
CA ASN A 142 -36.95 13.78 1.83
C ASN A 142 -36.56 13.23 3.22
N GLN A 143 -37.54 12.71 3.97
CA GLN A 143 -37.26 12.08 5.27
C GLN A 143 -36.38 10.83 5.13
N ALA A 144 -36.58 10.03 4.09
CA ALA A 144 -35.75 8.87 3.79
C ALA A 144 -34.28 9.26 3.54
N VAL A 145 -34.05 10.26 2.69
CA VAL A 145 -32.72 10.76 2.36
C VAL A 145 -32.04 11.35 3.60
N ASN A 146 -32.76 12.12 4.40
CA ASN A 146 -32.23 12.69 5.64
C ASN A 146 -31.85 11.62 6.66
N LEU A 147 -32.65 10.54 6.77
CA LEU A 147 -32.33 9.41 7.62
C LEU A 147 -31.00 8.77 7.20
N LEU A 148 -30.84 8.45 5.91
CA LEU A 148 -29.61 7.87 5.37
C LEU A 148 -28.40 8.78 5.60
N TYR A 149 -28.58 10.09 5.38
CA TYR A 149 -27.53 11.08 5.59
C TYR A 149 -27.09 11.15 7.05
N LYS A 150 -28.05 11.16 7.98
CA LYS A 150 -27.78 11.19 9.43
C LYS A 150 -27.12 9.90 9.93
N ILE A 151 -27.52 8.74 9.41
CA ILE A 151 -26.87 7.45 9.73
C ILE A 151 -25.40 7.48 9.27
N LYS A 152 -25.12 7.90 8.03
CA LYS A 152 -23.75 8.01 7.51
C LYS A 152 -22.89 9.01 8.30
N GLY A 153 -23.50 10.12 8.72
CA GLY A 153 -22.85 11.18 9.48
C GLY A 153 -22.73 10.93 10.98
N TYR A 154 -23.29 9.84 11.50
CA TYR A 154 -23.35 9.61 12.95
C TYR A 154 -21.96 9.40 13.58
N LYS A 155 -21.85 9.64 14.88
CA LYS A 155 -20.59 9.57 15.65
C LYS A 155 -19.96 8.18 15.64
N ASN A 156 -20.80 7.14 15.72
CA ASN A 156 -20.38 5.73 15.71
C ASN A 156 -20.32 5.20 14.27
N LEU A 157 -19.53 4.13 14.03
CA LEU A 157 -19.49 3.46 12.73
C LEU A 157 -20.75 2.60 12.52
N LEU A 158 -21.73 3.18 11.82
CA LEU A 158 -22.94 2.50 11.37
C LEU A 158 -22.82 2.13 9.89
N LEU A 159 -23.08 0.87 9.56
CA LEU A 159 -23.16 0.37 8.20
C LEU A 159 -24.59 -0.02 7.87
N ILE A 160 -25.05 0.32 6.66
CA ILE A 160 -26.34 -0.14 6.14
C ILE A 160 -26.05 -1.39 5.31
N ARG A 161 -26.50 -2.56 5.79
CA ARG A 161 -26.30 -3.85 5.09
C ARG A 161 -27.35 -4.07 4.00
N ASP A 162 -28.58 -3.67 4.29
CA ASP A 162 -29.72 -3.82 3.39
C ASP A 162 -30.63 -2.59 3.50
N PHE A 163 -31.22 -2.21 2.37
CA PHE A 163 -32.16 -1.10 2.27
C PHE A 163 -33.20 -1.41 1.19
N SER A 164 -34.46 -1.42 1.61
CA SER A 164 -35.61 -1.58 0.73
C SER A 164 -36.57 -0.42 0.90
N MET A 165 -37.11 0.06 -0.22
CA MET A 165 -38.09 1.13 -0.28
C MET A 165 -39.22 0.71 -1.21
N LYS A 166 -40.46 0.88 -0.75
CA LYS A 166 -41.67 0.61 -1.52
C LYS A 166 -42.69 1.73 -1.31
N ASN A 167 -43.59 1.93 -2.28
CA ASN A 167 -44.69 2.88 -2.10
C ASN A 167 -45.62 2.40 -0.99
N HIS A 168 -46.09 3.34 -0.17
CA HIS A 168 -47.00 3.03 0.90
C HIS A 168 -48.37 2.63 0.34
N PHE A 169 -48.97 1.59 0.91
CA PHE A 169 -50.18 0.97 0.36
C PHE A 169 -51.36 1.94 0.24
N ARG A 170 -51.54 2.83 1.22
CA ARG A 170 -52.67 3.78 1.27
C ARG A 170 -52.41 5.11 0.56
N ASN A 171 -51.15 5.47 0.37
CA ASN A 171 -50.77 6.76 -0.20
C ASN A 171 -49.48 6.60 -1.03
N PRO A 172 -49.57 6.63 -2.37
CA PRO A 172 -48.43 6.48 -3.26
C PRO A 172 -47.33 7.55 -3.08
N ASP A 173 -47.67 8.71 -2.53
CA ASP A 173 -46.72 9.80 -2.25
C ASP A 173 -45.90 9.56 -0.97
N LYS A 174 -46.22 8.50 -0.23
CA LYS A 174 -45.48 8.03 0.95
C LYS A 174 -44.78 6.72 0.65
N LEU A 175 -43.74 6.45 1.42
CA LEU A 175 -42.86 5.31 1.25
C LEU A 175 -42.81 4.51 2.55
N ASP A 176 -42.73 3.20 2.40
CA ASP A 176 -42.38 2.29 3.48
C ASP A 176 -40.94 1.83 3.25
N ILE A 177 -40.13 1.94 4.29
CA ILE A 177 -38.70 1.68 4.28
C ILE A 177 -38.38 0.57 5.24
N MET A 178 -37.53 -0.33 4.79
CA MET A 178 -36.91 -1.36 5.61
C MET A 178 -35.41 -1.22 5.50
N LEU A 179 -34.73 -1.11 6.63
CA LEU A 179 -33.29 -0.90 6.68
C LEU A 179 -32.64 -1.87 7.67
N GLN A 180 -31.49 -2.43 7.31
CA GLN A 180 -30.66 -3.20 8.21
C GLN A 180 -29.41 -2.38 8.53
N VAL A 181 -29.25 -2.01 9.80
CA VAL A 181 -28.10 -1.24 10.27
C VAL A 181 -27.26 -2.07 11.22
N ILE A 182 -25.96 -1.98 11.04
CA ILE A 182 -24.96 -2.70 11.82
C ILE A 182 -24.03 -1.69 12.45
N LEU A 183 -23.89 -1.79 13.76
CA LEU A 183 -22.89 -1.09 14.54
C LEU A 183 -21.67 -2.00 14.64
N ILE A 184 -20.53 -1.49 14.18
CA ILE A 184 -19.25 -2.16 14.36
C ILE A 184 -18.59 -1.59 15.60
N THR A 185 -18.27 -2.46 16.55
CA THR A 185 -17.49 -2.14 17.75
C THR A 185 -16.26 -3.01 17.81
N THR A 186 -15.21 -2.53 18.48
CA THR A 186 -14.03 -3.38 18.73
C THR A 186 -14.41 -4.44 19.76
N ALA A 187 -13.99 -5.69 19.58
CA ALA A 187 -14.25 -6.75 20.55
C ALA A 187 -13.39 -6.63 21.83
N ALA A 188 -12.52 -5.61 21.92
CA ALA A 188 -11.75 -5.32 23.12
C ALA A 188 -12.64 -4.60 24.13
N GLY A 189 -13.25 -5.38 25.01
CA GLY A 189 -14.15 -4.90 26.06
C GLY A 189 -14.51 -5.99 27.06
N THR A 190 -13.49 -6.64 27.62
CA THR A 190 -13.47 -7.15 29.01
C THR A 190 -12.29 -6.52 29.70
#